data_AF-A0A242KCH3-F1
#
_entry.id   AF-A0A242KCH3-F1
#
_cell.length_a   1.000
_cell.length_b   1.000
_cell.length_c   1.000
_cell.angle_alpha   90.00
_cell.angle_beta   90.00
_cell.angle_gamma   90.00
#
_symmetry.space_group_name_H-M   'P 1'
#
loop_
_entity.id
_entity.type
_entity.pdbx_description
1 polymer ?
#
loop_
_entity_poly.entity_id
_entity_poly.type
_entity_poly.pdbx_seq_one_letter_code
_entity_poly.pdbx_strand_id
1 'polypeptide(L)'
;MIIVKGNDSRKIENIWDLVKKEHSGNKVAIVSQKGGIPHNFVRGKQMHAYETLESDDLLKGVEQFMQSIRGRFEAIVLYVNCEHHLVDSIKELSDKYQQKVFLTVHDDETILAIENY
;
A
#
# COMPACT_ATOMS: atom_id res chain seq x y z
N MET A 1 -9.76 -1.14 -5.55
CA MET A 1 -8.56 -0.56 -4.90
C MET A 1 -8.97 0.63 -4.04
N ILE A 2 -8.30 0.89 -2.91
CA ILE A 2 -8.53 2.11 -2.11
C ILE A 2 -7.27 2.98 -2.17
N ILE A 3 -7.44 4.25 -2.53
CA ILE A 3 -6.33 5.21 -2.62
C ILE A 3 -6.40 6.19 -1.46
N VAL A 4 -5.26 6.45 -0.84
CA VAL A 4 -5.07 7.42 0.25
C VAL A 4 -4.07 8.48 -0.20
N LYS A 5 -4.57 9.67 -0.57
CA LYS A 5 -3.76 10.83 -1.00
C LYS A 5 -3.50 11.77 0.18
N GLY A 6 -2.34 12.41 0.20
CA GLY A 6 -2.05 13.54 1.11
C GLY A 6 -0.59 13.66 1.52
N ASN A 7 -0.33 14.34 2.64
CA ASN A 7 1.02 14.49 3.20
C ASN A 7 1.43 13.30 4.10
N ASP A 8 2.74 13.06 4.23
CA ASP A 8 3.29 11.79 4.76
C ASP A 8 2.79 11.43 6.17
N SER A 9 2.79 12.38 7.09
CA SER A 9 2.39 12.12 8.47
C SER A 9 0.93 11.66 8.60
N ARG A 10 -0.01 12.28 7.89
CA ARG A 10 -1.45 11.98 8.01
C ARG A 10 -1.85 10.75 7.21
N LYS A 11 -1.24 10.48 6.05
CA LYS A 11 -1.49 9.25 5.28
C LYS A 11 -1.18 8.00 6.09
N ILE A 12 -0.05 8.01 6.82
CA ILE A 12 0.40 6.88 7.65
C ILE A 12 -0.65 6.52 8.69
N GLU A 13 -1.13 7.49 9.46
CA GLU A 13 -2.07 7.21 10.55
C GLU A 13 -3.39 6.65 9.99
N ASN A 14 -3.91 7.26 8.91
CA ASN A 14 -5.23 6.94 8.38
C ASN A 14 -5.29 5.65 7.57
N ILE A 15 -4.22 5.25 6.87
CA ILE A 15 -4.27 4.03 6.05
C ILE A 15 -4.59 2.80 6.89
N TRP A 16 -4.17 2.79 8.16
CA TRP A 16 -4.40 1.62 8.99
C TRP A 16 -5.80 1.55 9.59
N ASP A 17 -6.36 2.70 9.93
CA ASP A 17 -7.77 2.74 10.36
C ASP A 17 -8.68 2.35 9.20
N LEU A 18 -8.30 2.71 7.96
CA LEU A 18 -8.95 2.20 6.76
C LEU A 18 -8.77 0.69 6.60
N VAL A 19 -7.54 0.16 6.67
CA VAL A 19 -7.30 -1.29 6.56
C VAL A 19 -8.12 -2.06 7.59
N LYS A 20 -8.18 -1.61 8.85
CA LYS A 20 -9.00 -2.23 9.91
C LYS A 20 -10.51 -2.18 9.63
N LYS A 21 -11.00 -1.06 9.07
CA LYS A 21 -12.41 -0.90 8.73
C LYS A 21 -12.81 -1.77 7.54
N GLU A 22 -11.91 -1.85 6.57
CA GLU A 22 -12.16 -2.39 5.24
C GLU A 22 -11.70 -3.85 5.07
N HIS A 23 -10.99 -4.38 6.07
CA HIS A 23 -10.50 -5.75 6.14
C HIS A 23 -10.26 -6.19 7.60
N SER A 24 -10.57 -7.45 7.91
CA SER A 24 -10.45 -8.06 9.25
C SER A 24 -8.99 -8.28 9.73
N GLY A 25 -7.98 -7.93 8.93
CA GLY A 25 -6.59 -7.78 9.37
C GLY A 25 -5.80 -9.08 9.54
N ASN A 26 -6.39 -10.25 9.26
CA ASN A 26 -5.73 -11.52 9.54
C ASN A 26 -4.60 -11.87 8.57
N LYS A 27 -4.53 -11.30 7.36
CA LYS A 27 -3.44 -11.56 6.39
C LYS A 27 -3.15 -10.35 5.51
N VAL A 28 -2.50 -9.35 6.09
CA VAL A 28 -2.06 -8.13 5.39
C VAL A 28 -0.58 -8.20 5.08
N ALA A 29 -0.22 -7.95 3.83
CA ALA A 29 1.15 -7.73 3.40
C ALA A 29 1.40 -6.23 3.19
N ILE A 30 2.59 -5.75 3.55
CA ILE A 30 2.97 -4.34 3.38
C ILE A 30 4.22 -4.25 2.53
N VAL A 31 4.22 -3.30 1.61
CA VAL A 31 5.38 -2.97 0.79
C VAL A 31 5.63 -1.47 0.82
N SER A 32 6.91 -1.07 0.90
CA SER A 32 7.32 0.33 0.84
C SER A 32 8.43 0.55 -0.20
N GLN A 33 8.67 1.80 -0.60
CA GLN A 33 9.78 2.17 -1.49
C GLN A 33 10.69 3.19 -0.77
N LYS A 34 12.01 2.99 -0.83
CA LYS A 34 13.08 3.93 -0.40
C LYS A 34 12.71 4.88 0.75
N GLY A 35 12.53 4.34 1.95
CA GLY A 35 12.17 5.13 3.13
C GLY A 35 11.74 4.29 4.33
N GLY A 36 11.50 3.00 4.09
CA GLY A 36 11.16 2.04 5.12
C GLY A 36 9.71 2.20 5.58
N ILE A 37 9.16 1.11 6.09
CA ILE A 37 7.86 1.10 6.74
C ILE A 37 8.04 1.79 8.11
N PRO A 38 7.15 2.73 8.51
CA PRO A 38 7.28 3.38 9.80
C PRO A 38 7.40 2.35 10.94
N HIS A 39 8.46 2.42 11.75
CA HIS A 39 8.79 1.39 12.76
C HIS A 39 7.63 1.05 13.72
N ASN A 40 6.73 2.01 13.95
CA ASN A 40 5.55 1.86 14.80
C ASN A 40 4.51 0.89 14.21
N PHE A 41 4.58 0.57 12.92
CA PHE A 41 3.71 -0.37 12.22
C PHE A 41 4.11 -1.82 12.47
N VAL A 42 5.40 -2.13 12.35
CA VAL A 42 5.95 -3.49 12.48
C VAL A 42 5.79 -4.02 13.91
N ARG A 43 5.91 -3.14 14.91
CA ARG A 43 6.01 -3.54 16.32
C ARG A 43 4.67 -3.78 17.02
N GLY A 44 3.57 -3.27 16.48
CA GLY A 44 2.27 -3.25 17.16
C GLY A 44 1.16 -4.11 16.52
N LYS A 45 1.40 -4.68 15.34
CA LYS A 45 0.33 -5.27 14.51
C LYS A 45 0.77 -6.62 14.00
N GLN A 46 -0.13 -7.60 13.98
CA GLN A 46 0.10 -8.98 13.52
C GLN A 46 0.35 -9.01 11.99
N MET A 47 1.44 -8.40 11.54
CA MET A 47 1.83 -8.31 10.14
C MET A 47 2.48 -9.62 9.73
N HIS A 48 1.89 -10.24 8.71
CA HIS A 48 2.31 -11.57 8.27
C HIS A 48 3.48 -11.49 7.27
N ALA A 49 3.64 -10.37 6.56
CA ALA A 49 4.82 -10.08 5.74
C ALA A 49 5.02 -8.57 5.54
N TYR A 50 6.28 -8.16 5.47
CA TYR A 50 6.69 -6.82 5.10
C TYR A 50 7.89 -6.88 4.16
N GLU A 51 7.91 -6.02 3.14
CA GLU A 51 9.04 -5.90 2.21
C GLU A 51 9.32 -4.44 1.87
N THR A 52 10.57 -4.12 1.57
CA THR A 52 10.96 -2.82 1.00
C THR A 52 11.42 -3.08 -0.42
N LEU A 53 10.83 -2.39 -1.38
CA LEU A 53 11.21 -2.48 -2.78
C LEU A 53 12.57 -1.80 -2.94
N GLU A 54 13.55 -2.61 -3.34
CA GLU A 54 14.89 -2.17 -3.70
C GLU A 54 14.95 -1.62 -5.14
N SER A 55 13.88 -1.80 -5.93
CA SER A 55 13.85 -1.37 -7.33
C SER A 55 13.58 0.14 -7.46
N ASP A 56 14.37 0.79 -8.32
CA ASP A 56 14.08 2.15 -8.80
C ASP A 56 12.80 2.19 -9.66
N ASP A 57 12.40 1.06 -10.24
CA ASP A 57 11.15 0.90 -10.97
C ASP A 57 10.05 0.39 -10.02
N LEU A 58 9.18 1.31 -9.63
CA LEU A 58 8.08 1.02 -8.73
C LEU A 58 7.14 -0.07 -9.27
N LEU A 59 6.73 0.04 -10.52
CA LEU A 59 5.72 -0.85 -11.09
C LEU A 59 6.26 -2.28 -11.15
N LYS A 60 7.51 -2.43 -11.59
CA LYS A 60 8.19 -3.72 -11.60
C LYS A 60 8.35 -4.29 -10.19
N GLY A 61 8.71 -3.46 -9.22
CA GLY A 61 8.84 -3.88 -7.82
C GLY A 61 7.51 -4.35 -7.24
N VAL A 62 6.42 -3.59 -7.45
CA VAL A 62 5.07 -3.96 -7.01
C VAL A 62 4.62 -5.26 -7.68
N GLU A 63 4.87 -5.43 -8.98
CA GLU A 63 4.51 -6.68 -9.68
C GLU A 63 5.24 -7.89 -9.09
N GLN A 64 6.55 -7.80 -8.89
CA GLN A 64 7.35 -8.87 -8.30
C GLN A 64 6.86 -9.23 -6.89
N PHE A 65 6.55 -8.22 -6.08
CA PHE A 65 5.98 -8.40 -4.76
C PHE A 65 4.61 -9.09 -4.82
N MET A 66 3.68 -8.61 -5.63
CA MET A 66 2.35 -9.20 -5.77
C MET A 66 2.41 -10.66 -6.23
N GLN A 67 3.35 -11.00 -7.11
CA GLN A 67 3.62 -12.38 -7.52
C GLN A 67 4.14 -13.24 -6.35
N SER A 68 5.08 -12.75 -5.55
CA SER A 68 5.70 -13.51 -4.46
C SER A 68 4.71 -13.87 -3.34
N ILE A 69 3.68 -13.02 -3.15
CA ILE A 69 2.66 -13.17 -2.12
C ILE A 69 1.32 -13.72 -2.63
N ARG A 70 1.24 -14.07 -3.93
CA ARG A 70 -0.01 -14.50 -4.57
C ARG A 70 -0.67 -15.65 -3.82
N GLY A 71 -1.95 -15.47 -3.46
CA GLY A 71 -2.75 -16.48 -2.76
C GLY A 71 -2.39 -16.68 -1.28
N ARG A 72 -1.43 -15.93 -0.73
CA ARG A 72 -1.01 -16.04 0.68
C ARG A 72 -1.65 -14.97 1.58
N PHE A 73 -2.12 -13.88 0.99
CA PHE A 73 -2.66 -12.72 1.71
C PHE A 73 -4.00 -12.28 1.15
N GLU A 74 -4.78 -11.61 1.97
CA GLU A 74 -6.13 -11.13 1.65
C GLU A 74 -6.12 -9.63 1.28
N ALA A 75 -5.16 -8.88 1.83
CA ALA A 75 -4.96 -7.47 1.51
C ALA A 75 -3.48 -7.10 1.40
N ILE A 76 -3.22 -6.07 0.61
CA ILE A 76 -1.90 -5.50 0.36
C ILE A 76 -1.97 -4.00 0.63
N VAL A 77 -1.03 -3.51 1.44
CA VAL A 77 -0.81 -2.08 1.65
C VAL A 77 0.45 -1.68 0.89
N LEU A 78 0.25 -0.94 -0.20
CA LEU A 78 1.31 -0.31 -0.98
C LEU A 78 1.62 1.05 -0.33
N TYR A 79 2.56 1.05 0.61
CA TYR A 79 3.09 2.25 1.25
C TYR A 79 4.17 2.88 0.37
N VAL A 80 3.76 3.28 -0.83
CA VAL A 80 4.63 3.85 -1.82
C VAL A 80 4.16 5.27 -2.06
N ASN A 81 5.01 6.27 -1.89
CA ASN A 81 4.70 7.63 -2.32
C ASN A 81 4.80 7.70 -3.85
N CYS A 82 3.90 7.01 -4.54
CA CYS A 82 3.92 7.01 -5.99
C CYS A 82 3.41 8.35 -6.50
N GLU A 83 3.97 8.80 -7.62
CA GLU A 83 3.43 9.94 -8.34
C GLU A 83 2.02 9.63 -8.87
N HIS A 84 1.18 10.65 -9.01
CA HIS A 84 -0.20 10.50 -9.48
C HIS A 84 -0.31 9.74 -10.81
N HIS A 85 0.65 9.91 -11.71
CA HIS A 85 0.63 9.25 -13.03
C HIS A 85 0.82 7.73 -12.96
N LEU A 86 1.32 7.19 -11.84
CA LEU A 86 1.53 5.74 -11.65
C LEU A 86 0.30 5.04 -11.08
N VAL A 87 -0.69 5.79 -10.59
CA VAL A 87 -1.90 5.25 -9.96
C VAL A 87 -2.67 4.32 -10.90
N ASP A 88 -2.89 4.74 -12.15
CA ASP A 88 -3.64 3.95 -13.12
C ASP A 88 -2.89 2.67 -13.50
N SER A 89 -1.57 2.72 -13.63
CA SER A 89 -0.75 1.53 -13.90
C SER A 89 -0.75 0.55 -12.71
N ILE A 90 -0.70 1.05 -11.47
CA ILE A 90 -0.82 0.21 -10.27
C ILE A 90 -2.22 -0.40 -10.19
N LYS A 91 -3.25 0.35 -10.56
CA LYS A 91 -4.63 -0.16 -10.63
C LYS A 91 -4.75 -1.33 -11.61
N GLU A 92 -4.33 -1.13 -12.85
CA GLU A 92 -4.36 -2.18 -13.89
C GLU A 92 -3.55 -3.42 -13.49
N LEU A 93 -2.42 -3.21 -12.81
CA LEU A 93 -1.63 -4.30 -12.25
C LEU A 93 -2.43 -5.03 -11.16
N SER A 94 -3.04 -4.28 -10.23
CA SER A 94 -3.76 -4.83 -9.09
C SER A 94 -5.03 -5.59 -9.46
N ASP A 95 -5.72 -5.19 -10.53
CA ASP A 95 -6.95 -5.86 -11.01
C ASP A 95 -6.68 -7.30 -11.46
N LYS A 96 -5.42 -7.67 -11.73
CA LYS A 96 -4.99 -9.04 -12.03
C LYS A 96 -4.92 -9.94 -10.79
N TYR A 97 -5.07 -9.37 -9.61
CA TYR A 97 -4.92 -10.03 -8.31
C TYR A 97 -6.21 -9.94 -7.49
N GLN A 98 -6.48 -10.94 -6.65
CA GLN A 98 -7.72 -11.00 -5.85
C GLN A 98 -7.61 -10.20 -4.55
N GLN A 99 -6.40 -9.78 -4.17
CA GLN A 99 -6.13 -9.09 -2.92
C GLN A 99 -6.66 -7.66 -2.95
N LYS A 100 -7.24 -7.22 -1.82
CA LYS A 100 -7.63 -5.81 -1.67
C LYS A 100 -6.38 -4.94 -1.55
N VAL A 101 -6.21 -4.00 -2.47
CA VAL A 101 -5.05 -3.08 -2.48
C VAL A 101 -5.41 -1.74 -1.86
N PHE A 102 -4.59 -1.30 -0.91
CA PHE A 102 -4.57 0.04 -0.35
C PHE A 102 -3.30 0.75 -0.84
N LEU A 103 -3.43 1.85 -1.56
CA LEU A 103 -2.32 2.59 -2.15
C LEU A 103 -2.20 3.96 -1.51
N THR A 104 -1.01 4.33 -1.02
CA THR A 104 -0.71 5.73 -0.69
C THR A 104 -0.27 6.50 -1.93
N VAL A 105 -0.59 7.77 -2.02
CA VAL A 105 -0.13 8.67 -3.10
C VAL A 105 0.34 9.96 -2.47
N HIS A 106 1.49 10.48 -2.91
CA HIS A 106 1.98 11.76 -2.44
C HIS A 106 1.21 12.91 -3.07
N ASP A 107 0.69 13.80 -2.24
CA ASP A 107 -0.03 14.99 -2.68
C ASP A 107 0.16 16.09 -1.62
N ASP A 108 0.96 17.11 -1.94
CA ASP A 108 1.26 18.23 -1.04
C ASP A 108 0.10 19.24 -0.94
N GLU A 109 -0.81 19.25 -1.91
CA GLU A 109 -1.97 20.14 -1.93
C GLU A 109 -3.15 19.53 -1.16
N THR A 110 -3.16 18.20 -1.01
CA THR A 110 -4.21 17.46 -0.30
C THR A 110 -3.82 17.16 1.15
N ILE A 111 -4.66 17.55 2.09
CA ILE A 111 -4.48 17.19 3.50
C ILE A 111 -4.69 15.68 3.73
N LEU A 112 -5.80 15.15 3.20
CA LEU A 112 -6.13 13.72 3.13
C LEU A 112 -7.32 13.54 2.18
N ALA A 113 -7.22 12.65 1.20
CA ALA A 113 -8.36 12.21 0.40
C ALA A 113 -8.38 10.69 0.27
N ILE A 114 -9.58 10.10 0.34
CA ILE A 114 -9.79 8.66 0.24
C ILE A 114 -10.69 8.40 -0.96
N GLU A 115 -10.20 7.63 -1.93
CA GLU A 115 -10.92 7.29 -3.14
C GLU A 115 -11.12 5.78 -3.23
N ASN A 116 -12.37 5.37 -3.48
CA ASN A 116 -12.73 3.96 -3.69
C ASN A 116 -12.86 3.71 -5.18
N TYR A 117 -12.06 2.76 -5.68
CA TYR A 117 -12.09 2.29 -7.06
C TYR A 117 -12.50 0.82 -7.15
#